data_AF-D0LPW5-F1
#
_entry.id   AF-D0LPW5-F1
#
_cell.length_a   1.000
_cell.length_b   1.000
_cell.length_c   1.000
_cell.angle_alpha   90.00
_cell.angle_beta   90.00
_cell.angle_gamma   90.00
#
_symmetry.space_group_name_H-M   'P 1'
#
loop_
_entity.id
_entity.type
_entity.pdbx_description
1 polymer ?
#
loop_
_entity_poly.entity_id
_entity_poly.type
_entity_poly.pdbx_seq_one_letter_code
_entity_poly.pdbx_strand_id
1 'polypeptide(L)'
;MSMRLLRLGLLATLCAGALRGCGGVEPRIEGTTRLSATSDAVGPYEIHTVVRDAAGFTVELRYASPEVPSFVPRLMQADDSEETFVATIPGSPGGSEIAYYIAVLDGDEVIVTDPRAGEDAPYTFSILMP
;
A
#
# COMPACT_ATOMS: atom_id res chain seq x y z
N MET A 1 -48.78 5.10 32.53
CA MET A 1 -48.47 5.31 33.95
C MET A 1 -47.52 4.20 34.38
N SER A 2 -46.27 4.55 34.72
CA SER A 2 -45.21 3.69 35.31
C SER A 2 -44.71 2.47 34.48
N MET A 3 -43.43 2.07 34.49
CA MET A 3 -42.20 2.56 35.13
C MET A 3 -41.00 1.91 34.40
N ARG A 4 -39.96 2.72 34.15
CA ARG A 4 -38.50 2.46 34.26
C ARG A 4 -37.98 1.02 34.17
N LEU A 5 -36.90 0.80 33.40
CA LEU A 5 -35.56 0.60 33.98
C LEU A 5 -34.44 0.64 32.92
N LEU A 6 -33.43 1.46 33.21
CA LEU A 6 -32.09 1.47 32.60
C LEU A 6 -31.47 0.07 32.59
N ARG A 7 -30.80 -0.29 31.48
CA ARG A 7 -29.61 -1.16 31.56
C ARG A 7 -28.43 -0.47 30.89
N LEU A 8 -27.68 0.17 31.78
CA LEU A 8 -26.28 0.53 31.65
C LEU A 8 -25.49 -0.78 31.43
N GLY A 9 -24.93 -0.96 30.24
CA GLY A 9 -24.20 -2.17 29.85
C GLY A 9 -22.76 -1.84 29.47
N LEU A 10 -21.94 -1.65 30.50
CA LEU A 10 -20.51 -2.00 30.59
C LEU A 10 -19.59 -1.59 29.42
N LEU A 11 -18.86 -0.49 29.62
CA LEU A 11 -17.52 -0.28 29.07
C LEU A 11 -16.65 -1.51 29.39
N ALA A 12 -16.20 -2.23 28.37
CA ALA A 12 -15.06 -3.13 28.46
C ALA A 12 -13.91 -2.51 27.65
N THR A 13 -13.12 -1.69 28.34
CA THR A 13 -11.83 -1.20 27.88
C THR A 13 -10.89 -2.39 27.71
N LEU A 14 -10.57 -2.75 26.48
CA LEU A 14 -9.37 -3.52 26.18
C LEU A 14 -8.39 -2.58 25.47
N CYS A 15 -7.63 -1.81 26.26
CA CYS A 15 -6.36 -1.29 25.81
C CYS A 15 -5.42 -2.49 25.64
N ALA A 16 -5.52 -3.20 24.52
CA ALA A 16 -4.46 -4.06 24.04
C ALA A 16 -3.35 -3.16 23.51
N GLY A 17 -2.65 -2.49 24.44
CA GLY A 17 -1.39 -1.83 24.14
C GLY A 17 -0.42 -2.92 23.73
N ALA A 18 -0.23 -3.06 22.43
CA ALA A 18 0.79 -3.93 21.87
C ALA A 18 2.12 -3.56 22.52
N LEU A 19 2.70 -4.51 23.24
CA LEU A 19 4.10 -4.53 23.56
C LEU A 19 4.86 -4.63 22.23
N ARG A 20 5.01 -3.50 21.53
CA ARG A 20 5.87 -3.41 20.34
C ARG A 20 7.29 -3.72 20.81
N GLY A 21 7.87 -4.78 20.25
CA GLY A 21 9.16 -5.31 20.61
C GLY A 21 10.19 -4.20 20.74
N CYS A 22 10.78 -4.09 21.92
CA CYS A 22 11.89 -3.20 22.20
C CYS A 22 13.09 -3.66 21.35
N GLY A 23 13.29 -3.06 20.17
CA GLY A 23 14.49 -3.28 19.34
C GLY A 23 14.29 -3.57 17.84
N GLY A 24 13.09 -3.49 17.27
CA GLY A 24 12.90 -3.61 15.82
C GLY A 24 13.51 -2.44 15.06
N VAL A 25 14.28 -2.72 14.00
CA VAL A 25 14.77 -1.69 13.08
C VAL A 25 13.59 -1.24 12.21
N GLU A 26 13.37 0.07 12.09
CA GLU A 26 12.30 0.63 11.26
C GLU A 26 12.58 0.37 9.77
N PRO A 27 11.60 -0.14 9.00
CA PRO A 27 11.82 -0.45 7.60
C PRO A 27 12.00 0.84 6.81
N ARG A 28 12.85 0.80 5.80
CA ARG A 28 13.09 1.94 4.89
C ARG A 28 12.97 1.50 3.44
N ILE A 29 12.30 2.32 2.64
CA ILE A 29 12.26 2.14 1.18
C ILE A 29 13.51 2.82 0.61
N GLU A 30 14.39 2.05 -0.03
CA GLU A 30 15.63 2.58 -0.64
C GLU A 30 15.42 3.03 -2.08
N GLY A 31 14.44 2.45 -2.77
CA GLY A 31 14.06 2.87 -4.11
C GLY A 31 12.94 2.04 -4.70
N THR A 32 12.16 2.67 -5.57
CA THR A 32 11.06 2.05 -6.30
C THR A 32 11.21 2.32 -7.79
N THR A 33 10.95 1.31 -8.62
CA THR A 33 10.91 1.47 -10.08
C THR A 33 9.83 2.46 -10.48
N ARG A 34 10.24 3.51 -11.21
CA ARG A 34 9.33 4.51 -11.76
C ARG A 34 8.98 4.14 -13.20
N LEU A 35 7.71 3.87 -13.45
CA LEU A 35 7.23 3.65 -14.80
C LEU A 35 7.18 4.98 -15.56
N SER A 36 7.53 4.91 -16.83
CA SER A 36 7.36 6.01 -17.79
C SER A 36 6.10 5.76 -18.62
N ALA A 37 5.66 6.78 -19.37
CA ALA A 37 4.57 6.61 -20.31
C ALA A 37 4.86 5.46 -21.30
N THR A 38 3.83 4.68 -21.64
CA THR A 38 3.95 3.49 -22.49
C THR A 38 2.77 3.38 -23.45
N SER A 39 2.96 2.81 -24.64
CA SER A 39 1.88 2.46 -25.58
C SER A 39 1.29 1.06 -25.33
N ASP A 40 1.80 0.34 -24.34
CA ASP A 40 1.29 -0.98 -23.96
C ASP A 40 0.03 -0.84 -23.09
N ALA A 41 -1.13 -1.13 -23.67
CA ALA A 41 -2.42 -1.16 -22.97
C ALA A 41 -2.76 -2.54 -22.36
N VAL A 42 -1.93 -3.56 -22.59
CA VAL A 42 -2.20 -4.94 -22.17
C VAL A 42 -1.65 -5.19 -20.77
N GLY A 43 -0.45 -4.67 -20.47
CA GLY A 43 0.25 -4.95 -19.22
C GLY A 43 0.51 -6.46 -19.03
N PRO A 44 0.66 -6.95 -17.79
CA PRO A 44 0.74 -6.17 -16.55
C PRO A 44 1.98 -5.27 -16.50
N TYR A 45 1.89 -4.19 -15.72
CA TYR A 45 3.01 -3.29 -15.45
C TYR A 45 3.69 -3.69 -14.14
N GLU A 46 4.93 -4.14 -14.22
CA GLU A 46 5.69 -4.64 -13.07
C GLU A 46 6.37 -3.50 -12.31
N ILE A 47 6.22 -3.50 -10.98
CA ILE A 47 6.84 -2.56 -10.06
C ILE A 47 7.76 -3.33 -9.12
N HIS A 48 9.00 -2.88 -9.02
CA HIS A 48 9.98 -3.35 -8.04
C HIS A 48 10.19 -2.28 -6.99
N THR A 49 10.37 -2.69 -5.74
CA THR A 49 10.78 -1.80 -4.67
C THR A 49 11.78 -2.50 -3.75
N VAL A 50 12.80 -1.77 -3.30
CA VAL A 50 13.77 -2.26 -2.33
C VAL A 50 13.38 -1.73 -0.95
N VAL A 51 13.10 -2.64 -0.01
CA VAL A 51 12.76 -2.31 1.37
C VAL A 51 13.71 -3.02 2.31
N ARG A 52 14.46 -2.25 3.10
CA ARG A 52 15.36 -2.79 4.11
C ARG A 52 14.66 -2.95 5.42
N ASP A 53 15.11 -3.93 6.19
CA ASP A 53 14.58 -4.23 7.52
C ASP A 53 13.06 -4.51 7.47
N ALA A 54 12.59 -5.08 6.37
CA ALA A 54 11.18 -5.37 6.11
C ALA A 54 10.64 -6.62 6.84
N ALA A 55 11.50 -7.34 7.57
CA ALA A 55 11.12 -8.55 8.29
C ALA A 55 10.00 -8.27 9.31
N GLY A 56 8.86 -8.94 9.13
CA GLY A 56 7.68 -8.76 9.98
C GLY A 56 6.72 -7.64 9.52
N PHE A 57 7.04 -6.93 8.44
CA PHE A 57 6.18 -5.92 7.85
C PHE A 57 5.51 -6.44 6.57
N THR A 58 4.40 -5.81 6.18
CA THR A 58 3.74 -6.06 4.90
C THR A 58 4.09 -4.96 3.92
N VAL A 59 4.47 -5.31 2.70
CA VAL A 59 4.74 -4.35 1.62
C VAL A 59 3.62 -4.43 0.58
N GLU A 60 2.95 -3.30 0.36
CA GLU A 60 1.86 -3.16 -0.60
C GLU A 60 2.22 -2.17 -1.71
N LEU A 61 1.87 -2.54 -2.94
CA LEU A 61 1.66 -1.60 -4.02
C LEU A 61 0.20 -1.14 -3.96
N ARG A 62 -0.03 0.17 -3.85
CA ARG A 62 -1.37 0.74 -3.93
C ARG A 62 -1.49 1.51 -5.23
N TYR A 63 -2.49 1.19 -6.04
CA TYR A 63 -2.70 1.88 -7.32
C TYR A 63 -4.16 2.28 -7.54
N ALA A 64 -4.35 3.33 -8.34
CA ALA A 64 -5.63 3.80 -8.83
C ALA A 64 -5.56 4.00 -10.35
N SER A 65 -6.67 3.78 -11.04
CA SER A 65 -6.83 3.95 -12.48
C SER A 65 -8.21 4.55 -12.78
N PRO A 66 -8.51 4.94 -14.04
CA PRO A 66 -9.85 5.40 -14.40
C PRO A 66 -10.95 4.37 -14.15
N GLU A 67 -10.62 3.06 -14.20
CA GLU A 67 -11.56 1.96 -13.93
C GLU A 67 -11.71 1.68 -12.43
N VAL A 68 -10.69 2.00 -11.64
CA VAL A 68 -10.64 1.81 -10.18
C VAL A 68 -10.14 3.11 -9.53
N PRO A 69 -11.04 4.09 -9.30
CA PRO A 69 -10.64 5.45 -8.93
C PRO A 69 -10.16 5.61 -7.49
N SER A 70 -10.24 4.56 -6.67
CA SER A 70 -9.70 4.52 -5.31
C SER A 70 -8.47 3.62 -5.28
N PHE A 71 -7.50 3.97 -4.45
CA PHE A 71 -6.29 3.15 -4.28
C PHE A 71 -6.64 1.76 -3.77
N VAL A 72 -6.34 0.74 -4.59
CA VAL A 72 -6.50 -0.66 -4.23
C VAL A 72 -5.16 -1.27 -3.84
N PRO A 73 -5.08 -1.99 -2.69
CA PRO A 73 -3.85 -2.62 -2.27
C PRO A 73 -3.57 -3.89 -3.08
N ARG A 74 -2.28 -4.11 -3.37
CA ARG A 74 -1.72 -5.34 -3.91
C ARG A 74 -0.51 -5.72 -3.07
N LEU A 75 -0.59 -6.90 -2.45
CA LEU A 75 0.54 -7.47 -1.73
C LEU A 75 1.71 -7.67 -2.68
N MET A 76 2.88 -7.12 -2.33
CA MET A 76 4.11 -7.36 -3.05
C MET A 76 4.77 -8.65 -2.57
N GLN A 77 5.26 -9.45 -3.50
CA GLN A 77 6.00 -10.68 -3.22
C GLN A 77 7.48 -10.35 -3.08
N ALA A 78 8.11 -10.81 -2.00
CA ALA A 78 9.55 -10.70 -1.85
C ALA A 78 10.26 -11.65 -2.83
N ASP A 79 11.43 -11.24 -3.32
CA ASP A 79 12.35 -12.11 -4.04
C ASP A 79 13.15 -13.02 -3.07
N ASP A 80 14.07 -13.81 -3.60
CA ASP A 80 14.91 -14.73 -2.80
C ASP A 80 15.82 -13.99 -1.78
N SER A 81 16.02 -12.69 -1.93
CA SER A 81 16.82 -11.87 -1.01
C SER A 81 16.01 -11.32 0.17
N GLU A 82 14.67 -11.39 0.10
CA GLU A 82 13.73 -10.76 1.03
C GLU A 82 13.85 -9.22 1.12
N GLU A 83 14.64 -8.58 0.26
CA GLU A 83 14.83 -7.13 0.24
C GLU A 83 14.21 -6.46 -0.97
N THR A 84 14.02 -7.19 -2.08
CA THR A 84 13.31 -6.69 -3.26
C THR A 84 11.91 -7.26 -3.29
N PHE A 85 10.93 -6.38 -3.46
CA PHE A 85 9.52 -6.73 -3.50
C PHE A 85 8.95 -6.40 -4.87
N VAL A 86 8.12 -7.29 -5.41
CA VAL A 86 7.54 -7.19 -6.76
C VAL A 86 6.02 -7.30 -6.69
N ALA A 87 5.34 -6.41 -7.41
CA ALA A 87 3.91 -6.52 -7.70
C ALA A 87 3.61 -6.02 -9.11
N THR A 88 2.40 -6.31 -9.58
CA THR A 88 1.94 -5.92 -10.91
C THR A 88 0.67 -5.08 -10.84
N ILE A 89 0.61 -4.07 -11.69
CA ILE A 89 -0.61 -3.33 -12.01
C ILE A 89 -1.22 -3.97 -13.27
N PRO A 90 -2.51 -4.32 -13.29
CA PRO A 90 -3.18 -4.79 -14.50
C PRO A 90 -3.07 -3.77 -15.65
N GLY A 91 -3.18 -4.25 -16.90
CA GLY A 91 -3.30 -3.35 -18.06
C GLY A 91 -4.47 -2.39 -17.95
N SER A 92 -4.37 -1.26 -18.65
CA SER A 92 -5.42 -0.24 -18.68
C SER A 92 -5.59 0.32 -20.10
N PRO A 93 -6.80 0.78 -20.49
CA PRO A 93 -7.03 1.32 -21.83
C PRO A 93 -6.09 2.47 -22.21
N GLY A 94 -5.78 2.60 -23.50
CA GLY A 94 -5.02 3.74 -24.02
C GLY A 94 -5.69 5.08 -23.69
N GLY A 95 -4.88 6.07 -23.32
CA GLY A 95 -5.32 7.36 -22.80
C GLY A 95 -5.49 7.42 -21.27
N SER A 96 -5.32 6.30 -20.56
CA SER A 96 -5.44 6.27 -19.10
C SER A 96 -4.21 6.88 -18.41
N GLU A 97 -4.45 7.54 -17.27
CA GLU A 97 -3.41 7.90 -16.30
C GLU A 97 -3.54 6.99 -15.09
N ILE A 98 -2.45 6.35 -14.69
CA ILE A 98 -2.40 5.44 -13.55
C ILE A 98 -1.56 6.10 -12.46
N ALA A 99 -2.10 6.11 -11.23
CA ALA A 99 -1.41 6.59 -10.05
C ALA A 99 -1.03 5.41 -9.14
N TYR A 100 0.16 5.43 -8.55
CA TYR A 100 0.59 4.38 -7.63
C TYR A 100 1.59 4.86 -6.58
N TYR A 101 1.63 4.18 -5.44
CA TYR A 101 2.65 4.36 -4.40
C TYR A 101 2.89 3.04 -3.66
N ILE A 102 4.02 2.96 -2.96
CA ILE A 102 4.36 1.83 -2.09
C ILE A 102 3.97 2.20 -0.66
N ALA A 103 3.38 1.25 0.07
CA ALA A 103 3.11 1.34 1.50
C ALA A 103 3.75 0.16 2.21
N VAL A 104 4.49 0.42 3.28
CA VAL A 104 4.93 -0.60 4.22
C VAL A 104 4.06 -0.48 5.47
N LEU A 105 3.57 -1.62 5.97
CA LEU A 105 2.62 -1.69 7.06
C LEU A 105 3.11 -2.55 8.22
N ASP A 106 2.81 -2.12 9.44
CA ASP A 106 2.84 -2.93 10.65
C ASP A 106 1.39 -3.31 11.01
N GLY A 107 0.97 -4.50 10.57
CA GLY A 107 -0.45 -4.88 10.57
C GLY A 107 -1.25 -4.01 9.59
N ASP A 108 -2.21 -3.24 10.11
CA ASP A 108 -3.04 -2.32 9.31
C ASP A 108 -2.51 -0.87 9.30
N GLU A 109 -1.47 -0.57 10.08
CA GLU A 109 -0.91 0.77 10.19
C GLU A 109 0.16 0.99 9.11
N VAL A 110 -0.04 1.99 8.24
CA VAL A 110 0.98 2.43 7.29
C VAL A 110 2.07 3.19 8.06
N ILE A 111 3.30 2.70 7.99
CA ILE A 111 4.44 3.26 8.72
C ILE A 111 5.38 4.07 7.81
N VAL A 112 5.57 3.65 6.57
CA VAL A 112 6.36 4.38 5.57
C VAL A 112 5.79 4.19 4.17
N THR A 113 5.88 5.22 3.34
CA THR A 113 5.45 5.19 1.94
C THR A 113 6.53 5.71 1.00
N ASP A 114 6.47 5.28 -0.26
CA ASP A 114 7.21 5.89 -1.37
C ASP A 114 6.27 6.18 -2.55
N PRO A 115 6.09 7.47 -2.95
CA PRO A 115 6.68 8.67 -2.36
C PRO A 115 6.29 8.87 -0.89
N ARG A 116 7.06 9.69 -0.16
CA ARG A 116 6.78 10.01 1.25
C ARG A 116 5.37 10.59 1.49
N ALA A 117 4.81 11.27 0.50
CA ALA A 117 3.45 11.82 0.57
C ALA A 117 2.36 10.75 0.35
N GLY A 118 2.74 9.54 -0.10
CA GLY A 118 1.82 8.44 -0.34
C GLY A 118 0.70 8.83 -1.31
N GLU A 119 -0.53 8.69 -0.87
CA GLU A 119 -1.75 9.02 -1.62
C GLU A 119 -1.86 10.51 -1.99
N ASP A 120 -1.27 11.42 -1.21
CA ASP A 120 -1.35 12.86 -1.48
C ASP A 120 -0.48 13.31 -2.66
N ALA A 121 0.58 12.55 -2.99
CA ALA A 121 1.41 12.78 -4.17
C ALA A 121 2.03 11.47 -4.67
N PRO A 122 1.23 10.59 -5.32
CA PRO A 122 1.66 9.31 -5.83
C PRO A 122 2.56 9.47 -7.06
N TYR A 123 3.26 8.40 -7.45
CA TYR A 123 3.81 8.29 -8.80
C TYR A 123 2.69 8.22 -9.83
N THR A 124 2.94 8.74 -11.04
CA THR A 124 2.00 8.62 -12.15
C THR A 124 2.71 8.21 -13.43
N PHE A 125 2.00 7.48 -14.29
CA PHE A 125 2.39 7.24 -15.68
C PHE A 125 1.15 7.15 -16.56
N SER A 126 1.33 7.39 -17.87
CA SER A 126 0.24 7.40 -18.83
C SER A 126 0.35 6.25 -19.83
N ILE A 127 -0.79 5.65 -20.17
CA ILE A 127 -0.91 4.76 -21.32
C ILE A 127 -1.22 5.63 -22.54
N LEU A 128 -0.35 5.64 -23.53
CA LEU A 128 -0.50 6.41 -24.75
C LEU A 128 -1.62 5.83 -25.60
N MET A 129 -2.37 6.69 -26.29
CA MET A 129 -3.27 6.22 -27.34
C MET A 129 -2.44 5.62 -28.49
N PRO A 130 -2.88 4.49 -29.07
CA PRO A 130 -2.22 3.88 -30.22
C PRO A 130 -2.27 4.77 -31.48
#